data_AF-A0A2E8QLY5-F1
#
_entry.id   AF-A0A2E8QLY5-F1
#
_cell.length_a   1.000
_cell.length_b   1.000
_cell.length_c   1.000
_cell.angle_alpha   90.00
_cell.angle_beta   90.00
_cell.angle_gamma   90.00
#
_symmetry.space_group_name_H-M   'P 1'
#
loop_
_entity.id
_entity.type
_entity.pdbx_description
1 polymer ?
#
loop_
_entity_poly.entity_id
_entity_poly.type
_entity_poly.pdbx_seq_one_letter_code
_entity_poly.pdbx_strand_id
1 'polypeptide(L)' 'MMGDHLYQRSAMDPQGHSRLLLPMIEEVLREADISKNALDAVAYDAGPGSFTGIRIGAGVAQGIALALNKPMLAISSLM' A
#
# COMPACT_ATOMS: atom_id res chain seq x y z
N MET A 1 -18.08 17.50 1.17
CA MET A 1 -18.20 16.13 1.72
C MET A 1 -17.52 15.21 0.72
N MET A 2 -16.27 14.80 0.96
CA MET A 2 -15.69 13.69 0.20
C MET A 2 -16.43 12.45 0.66
N GLY A 3 -17.16 11.80 -0.26
CA GLY A 3 -17.80 10.54 -0.01
C GLY A 3 -16.75 9.47 0.32
N ASP A 4 -17.16 8.47 1.10
CA ASP A 4 -16.32 7.35 1.53
C ASP A 4 -16.09 6.41 0.31
N HIS A 5 -15.15 6.80 -0.57
CA HIS A 5 -14.81 6.03 -1.77
C HIS A 5 -13.63 5.11 -1.48
N LEU A 6 -13.87 3.79 -1.56
CA LEU A 6 -12.84 2.76 -1.40
C LEU A 6 -12.41 2.22 -2.76
N TYR A 7 -11.13 2.38 -3.09
CA TYR A 7 -10.49 1.78 -4.25
C TYR A 7 -9.52 0.68 -3.79
N GLN A 8 -9.63 -0.52 -4.35
CA GLN A 8 -8.81 -1.66 -3.94
C GLN A 8 -8.36 -2.52 -5.13
N ARG A 9 -7.22 -3.19 -4.95
CA ARG A 9 -6.69 -4.22 -5.86
C ARG A 9 -6.14 -5.38 -5.05
N SER A 10 -6.41 -6.60 -5.50
CA SER A 10 -5.91 -7.84 -4.90
C SER A 10 -5.59 -8.85 -6.00
N ALA A 11 -4.55 -9.66 -5.79
CA ALA A 11 -4.18 -10.73 -6.70
C ALA A 11 -3.72 -11.97 -5.92
N MET A 12 -4.03 -13.17 -6.42
CA MET A 12 -3.50 -14.44 -5.90
C MET A 12 -2.34 -14.90 -6.79
N ASP A 13 -1.14 -14.39 -6.52
CA ASP A 13 0.11 -14.78 -7.17
C ASP A 13 1.23 -14.90 -6.10
N PRO A 14 1.53 -16.12 -5.62
CA PRO A 14 2.50 -16.34 -4.54
C PRO A 14 3.93 -15.84 -4.83
N GLN A 15 4.26 -15.63 -6.12
CA GLN A 15 5.59 -15.17 -6.55
C GLN A 15 5.55 -13.74 -7.12
N GLY A 16 4.36 -13.16 -7.23
CA GLY A 16 4.12 -11.88 -7.88
C GLY A 16 4.32 -10.64 -7.00
N HIS A 17 4.58 -10.78 -5.70
CA HIS A 17 4.58 -9.67 -4.74
C HIS A 17 5.44 -8.47 -5.18
N SER A 18 6.68 -8.69 -5.60
CA SER A 18 7.57 -7.60 -6.04
C SER A 18 7.19 -7.00 -7.39
N ARG A 19 6.58 -7.80 -8.27
CA ARG A 19 6.23 -7.40 -9.64
C ARG A 19 4.89 -6.67 -9.71
N LEU A 20 3.94 -7.05 -8.86
CA LEU A 20 2.56 -6.58 -8.93
C LEU A 20 2.29 -5.36 -8.04
N LEU A 21 3.01 -5.23 -6.91
CA LEU A 21 2.63 -4.26 -5.88
C LEU A 21 2.69 -2.80 -6.36
N LEU A 22 3.77 -2.37 -7.00
CA LEU A 22 3.89 -1.00 -7.51
C LEU A 22 2.89 -0.70 -8.65
N PRO A 23 2.74 -1.56 -9.68
CA PRO A 23 1.70 -1.37 -10.70
C PRO A 23 0.29 -1.27 -10.11
N MET A 24 -0.05 -2.13 -9.13
CA MET A 24 -1.36 -2.09 -8.48
C MET A 24 -1.61 -0.77 -7.72
N ILE A 25 -0.58 -0.22 -7.07
CA ILE A 25 -0.67 1.09 -6.40
C ILE A 25 -0.93 2.19 -7.43
N GLU A 26 -0.22 2.20 -8.56
CA GLU A 26 -0.42 3.17 -9.64
C GLU A 26 -1.83 3.07 -10.25
N GLU A 27 -2.33 1.86 -10.45
CA GLU A 27 -3.69 1.63 -10.97
C GLU A 27 -4.75 2.17 -10.01
N VAL A 28 -4.60 1.94 -8.70
CA VAL A 28 -5.55 2.46 -7.68
C VAL A 28 -5.52 3.98 -7.64
N LEU A 29 -4.34 4.60 -7.62
CA LEU A 29 -4.23 6.06 -7.60
C LEU A 29 -4.83 6.69 -8.86
N ARG A 30 -4.64 6.05 -10.02
CA ARG A 30 -5.23 6.50 -11.30
C ARG A 30 -6.74 6.35 -11.31
N GLU A 31 -7.29 5.25 -10.78
CA GLU A 31 -8.75 5.05 -10.70
C GLU A 31 -9.41 6.05 -9.74
N ALA A 32 -8.72 6.41 -8.66
CA ALA A 32 -9.15 7.43 -7.71
C ALA A 32 -8.99 8.88 -8.24
N ASP A 33 -8.32 9.07 -9.38
CA ASP A 33 -7.96 10.37 -9.94
C ASP A 33 -7.24 11.29 -8.93
N ILE A 34 -6.37 10.71 -8.09
CA ILE A 34 -5.60 11.44 -7.09
C ILE A 34 -4.11 11.44 -7.40
N SER A 35 -3.47 12.58 -7.15
CA SER A 35 -2.01 12.66 -7.14
C SER A 35 -1.46 11.94 -5.92
N LYS A 36 -0.35 11.21 -6.08
CA LYS A 36 0.41 10.60 -4.97
C LYS A 36 0.75 11.61 -3.86
N ASN A 37 0.94 12.89 -4.18
CA ASN A 37 1.24 13.92 -3.18
C ASN A 37 0.03 14.30 -2.30
N ALA A 38 -1.18 13.97 -2.75
CA ALA A 38 -2.43 14.21 -2.04
C ALA A 38 -2.69 13.15 -0.95
N LEU A 39 -1.88 12.09 -0.87
CA LEU A 39 -1.96 11.11 0.21
C LEU A 39 -1.59 11.76 1.54
N ASP A 40 -2.34 11.45 2.59
CA ASP A 40 -2.06 11.93 3.95
C ASP A 40 -1.10 11.00 4.70
N ALA A 41 -1.16 9.69 4.43
CA ALA A 41 -0.35 8.67 5.09
C ALA A 41 -0.21 7.41 4.23
N VAL A 42 0.73 6.54 4.59
CA VAL A 42 0.89 5.19 4.02
C VAL A 42 0.68 4.17 5.14
N ALA A 43 -0.37 3.37 5.05
CA ALA A 43 -0.57 2.25 5.96
C ALA A 43 0.06 0.96 5.39
N TYR A 44 0.56 0.10 6.27
CA TYR A 44 1.10 -1.20 5.89
C TYR A 44 0.79 -2.26 6.94
N ASP A 45 0.78 -3.51 6.50
CA ASP A 45 0.59 -4.66 7.38
C ASP A 45 1.87 -4.97 8.15
N ALA A 46 1.80 -4.91 9.48
CA ALA A 46 2.88 -5.24 10.41
C ALA A 46 2.83 -6.69 10.90
N GLY A 47 1.85 -7.48 10.43
CA GLY A 47 1.67 -8.88 10.78
C GLY A 47 0.70 -9.13 11.95
N PRO A 48 0.59 -10.40 12.39
CA PRO A 48 1.39 -11.58 11.98
C PRO A 48 1.03 -12.13 10.59
N GLY A 49 1.99 -12.77 9.92
CA GLY A 49 1.80 -13.28 8.55
C GLY A 49 3.09 -13.81 7.93
N SER A 50 3.13 -13.92 6.60
CA SER A 50 4.32 -14.37 5.86
C SER A 50 5.52 -13.44 6.12
N PHE A 51 6.61 -13.99 6.65
CA PHE A 51 7.83 -13.21 6.92
C PHE A 51 8.34 -12.46 5.69
N THR A 52 8.36 -13.13 4.54
CA THR A 52 8.78 -12.54 3.26
C THR A 52 7.77 -11.49 2.80
N GLY A 53 6.47 -11.80 2.86
CA GLY A 53 5.41 -10.88 2.41
C GLY A 53 5.39 -9.58 3.23
N ILE A 54 5.44 -9.69 4.56
CA ILE A 54 5.47 -8.52 5.46
C ILE A 54 6.68 -7.64 5.16
N ARG A 55 7.87 -8.22 4.98
CA ARG A 55 9.07 -7.43 4.69
C ARG A 55 9.03 -6.75 3.32
N ILE A 56 8.48 -7.41 2.30
CA ILE A 56 8.29 -6.79 0.98
C ILE A 56 7.31 -5.62 1.09
N GLY A 57 6.15 -5.85 1.72
CA GLY A 57 5.12 -4.82 1.89
C GLY A 57 5.62 -3.61 2.69
N ALA A 58 6.25 -3.86 3.85
CA ALA A 58 6.85 -2.82 4.68
C ALA A 58 7.95 -2.04 3.95
N GLY A 59 8.81 -2.71 3.18
CA GLY A 59 9.86 -2.07 2.40
C GLY A 59 9.32 -1.14 1.32
N VAL A 60 8.27 -1.56 0.61
CA VAL A 60 7.60 -0.71 -0.38
C VAL A 60 6.88 0.48 0.28
N ALA A 61 6.14 0.24 1.37
CA ALA A 61 5.48 1.30 2.12
C ALA A 61 6.48 2.35 2.62
N GLN A 62 7.63 1.92 3.16
CA GLN A 62 8.70 2.79 3.61
C GLN A 62 9.27 3.62 2.45
N GLY A 63 9.51 3.01 1.29
CA GLY A 63 10.00 3.71 0.10
C GLY A 63 9.04 4.81 -0.37
N ILE A 64 7.74 4.52 -0.39
CA ILE A 64 6.69 5.49 -0.76
C ILE A 64 6.61 6.61 0.28
N ALA A 65 6.52 6.27 1.56
CA ALA A 65 6.43 7.24 2.65
C ALA A 65 7.64 8.19 2.67
N LEU A 66 8.85 7.66 2.47
CA LEU A 66 10.08 8.44 2.36
C LEU A 66 10.06 9.37 1.14
N ALA A 67 9.70 8.86 -0.04
CA ALA A 67 9.69 9.64 -1.27
C ALA A 67 8.65 10.78 -1.26
N LEU A 68 7.53 10.58 -0.57
CA LEU A 68 6.43 11.55 -0.48
C LEU A 68 6.47 12.40 0.78
N ASN A 69 7.43 12.15 1.68
CA ASN A 69 7.52 12.75 3.01
C ASN A 69 6.20 12.64 3.80
N LYS A 70 5.66 11.41 3.88
CA LYS A 70 4.38 11.10 4.53
C LYS A 70 4.57 10.18 5.74
N PRO A 71 3.71 10.27 6.77
CA PRO A 71 3.73 9.34 7.89
C PRO A 71 3.41 7.92 7.44
N MET A 72 4.01 6.94 8.13
CA MET A 72 3.77 5.51 7.91
C MET A 72 3.03 4.92 9.12
N LEU A 73 1.94 4.20 8.87
CA LEU A 73 1.05 3.65 9.89
C LEU A 73 1.12 2.12 9.87
N ALA A 74 1.59 1.52 10.97
CA ALA A 74 1.62 0.07 11.13
C ALA A 74 0.23 -0.43 11.56
N ILE A 75 -0.35 -1.35 10.79
CA ILE A 75 -1.64 -1.98 11.07
C ILE A 75 -1.40 -3.46 11.36
N SER A 76 -2.05 -4.00 12.39
CA SER A 76 -2.00 -5.44 12.66
C SER A 76 -2.99 -6.17 11.75
N SER A 77 -2.57 -7.30 11.17
CA SER A 77 -3.45 -8.13 10.33
C SER A 77 -4.61 -8.80 11.09
N LEU A 78 -4.64 -8.69 12.42
CA LEU A 78 -5.71 -9.20 13.27
C LEU A 78 -6.78 -8.15 13.62
N MET A 79 -6.64 -6.92 13.11
CA MET A 79 -7.59 -5.82 13.29
C MET A 79 -8.69 -5.83 12.22
#